data_AF-A0A0Q4Y3U4-F1
#
_entry.id   AF-A0A0Q4Y3U4-F1
#
_cell.length_a   1.000
_cell.length_b   1.000
_cell.length_c   1.000
_cell.angle_alpha   90.00
_cell.angle_beta   90.00
_cell.angle_gamma   90.00
#
_symmetry.space_group_name_H-M   'P 1'
#
loop_
_entity.id
_entity.type
_entity.pdbx_description
1 polymer ?
#
loop_
_entity_poly.entity_id
_entity_poly.type
_entity_poly.pdbx_seq_one_letter_code
_entity_poly.pdbx_strand_id
1 'polypeptide(L)'
;MLRALHRSAIRCKVPWAVALEVLARDARCVYCAKLFCEASGLRSTFPTWDSLNAGKKPTVDDVVLCCIGCKASKGRKPLRLWLQSGYCRQHNIELRMFAPVALRHVKHAADPTG
;
A
#
# COMPACT_ATOMS: atom_id res chain seq x y z
N MET A 1 12.28 13.05 -0.10
CA MET A 1 11.57 11.78 0.20
C MET A 1 12.22 10.83 1.23
N LEU A 2 13.44 10.30 0.99
CA LEU A 2 13.99 9.14 1.73
C LEU A 2 14.09 9.34 3.26
N ARG A 3 14.57 10.50 3.73
CA ARG A 3 14.65 10.83 5.17
C ARG A 3 13.28 10.78 5.85
N ALA A 4 12.21 11.19 5.16
CA ALA A 4 10.85 11.15 5.68
C ALA A 4 10.33 9.71 5.76
N LEU A 5 10.64 8.88 4.76
CA LEU A 5 10.29 7.45 4.75
C LEU A 5 11.03 6.66 5.82
N HIS A 6 12.30 6.97 6.08
CA HIS A 6 13.04 6.36 7.20
C HIS A 6 12.39 6.68 8.54
N ARG A 7 12.11 7.96 8.83
CA ARG A 7 11.44 8.35 10.09
C ARG A 7 10.04 7.72 10.21
N SER A 8 9.28 7.65 9.12
CA SER A 8 7.94 7.08 9.17
C SER A 8 7.95 5.55 9.27
N ALA A 9 8.99 4.86 8.82
CA ALA A 9 9.16 3.41 9.00
C ALA A 9 9.22 3.05 10.50
N ILE A 10 9.98 3.82 11.29
CA ILE A 10 10.08 3.65 12.74
C ILE A 10 8.70 3.76 13.40
N ARG A 11 7.95 4.83 13.07
CA ARG A 11 6.58 5.03 13.59
C ARG A 11 5.63 3.89 13.18
N CYS A 12 5.80 3.35 11.98
CA CYS A 12 5.03 2.22 11.48
C CYS A 12 5.56 0.85 11.94
N LYS A 13 6.57 0.82 12.82
CA LYS A 13 7.21 -0.40 13.34
C LYS A 13 7.77 -1.31 12.23
N VAL A 14 8.16 -0.73 11.10
CA VAL A 14 8.80 -1.45 9.99
C VAL A 14 10.31 -1.50 10.24
N PRO A 15 10.93 -2.68 10.42
CA PRO A 15 12.38 -2.79 10.56
C PRO A 15 13.10 -2.19 9.36
N TRP A 16 14.23 -1.53 9.57
CA TRP A 16 14.90 -0.81 8.49
C TRP A 16 15.38 -1.71 7.34
N ALA A 17 15.83 -2.94 7.63
CA ALA A 17 16.16 -3.93 6.60
C ALA A 17 14.96 -4.23 5.68
N VAL A 18 13.78 -4.47 6.26
CA VAL A 18 12.53 -4.66 5.50
C VAL A 18 12.17 -3.40 4.72
N ALA A 19 12.32 -2.23 5.34
CA ALA A 19 12.03 -0.95 4.68
C ALA A 19 12.90 -0.72 3.44
N LEU A 20 14.19 -1.08 3.48
CA LEU A 20 15.10 -0.96 2.34
C LEU A 20 14.67 -1.87 1.18
N GLU A 21 14.30 -3.11 1.46
CA GLU A 21 13.81 -4.04 0.42
C GLU A 21 12.50 -3.55 -0.20
N VAL A 22 11.57 -3.03 0.62
CA VAL A 22 10.31 -2.46 0.13
C VAL A 22 10.56 -1.17 -0.67
N LEU A 23 11.51 -0.32 -0.26
CA LEU A 23 11.89 0.88 -1.02
C LEU A 23 12.48 0.53 -2.38
N ALA A 24 13.26 -0.55 -2.47
CA ALA A 24 13.81 -1.04 -3.73
C ALA A 24 12.73 -1.66 -4.64
N ARG A 25 11.75 -2.36 -4.05
CA ARG A 25 10.66 -3.03 -4.78
C ARG A 25 9.59 -2.05 -5.28
N ASP A 26 9.15 -1.13 -4.42
CA ASP A 26 7.95 -0.33 -4.66
C ASP A 26 8.30 1.08 -5.17
N ALA A 27 8.64 1.18 -6.46
CA ALA A 27 8.91 2.47 -7.13
C ALA A 27 7.63 3.26 -7.48
N ARG A 28 6.47 2.62 -7.41
CA ARG A 28 5.14 3.15 -7.72
C ARG A 28 4.16 2.72 -6.64
N CYS A 29 3.06 3.45 -6.50
CA CYS A 29 1.99 3.05 -5.58
C CYS A 29 1.50 1.63 -5.92
N VAL A 30 1.60 0.70 -4.96
CA VAL A 30 1.22 -0.71 -5.18
C VAL A 30 -0.25 -0.94 -5.50
N TYR A 31 -1.11 0.07 -5.35
CA TYR A 31 -2.54 -0.05 -5.61
C TYR A 31 -2.99 0.66 -6.90
N CYS A 32 -2.50 1.86 -7.16
CA CYS A 32 -2.96 2.70 -8.29
C CYS A 32 -1.87 2.95 -9.34
N ALA A 33 -0.72 2.28 -9.25
CA ALA A 33 0.41 2.32 -10.16
C ALA A 33 1.03 3.72 -10.43
N LYS A 34 0.52 4.79 -9.81
CA LYS A 34 1.08 6.13 -9.95
C LYS A 34 2.51 6.19 -9.43
N LEU A 35 3.38 6.85 -10.20
CA LEU A 35 4.72 7.21 -9.75
C LEU A 35 4.63 8.09 -8.51
N PHE A 36 5.50 7.81 -7.54
CA PHE A 36 5.74 8.74 -6.46
C PHE A 36 6.43 9.97 -7.04
N CYS A 37 5.73 11.10 -7.06
CA CYS A 37 6.24 12.33 -7.63
C CYS A 37 6.05 13.46 -6.62
N GLU A 38 7.16 14.08 -6.22
CA GLU A 38 7.13 15.30 -5.40
C GLU A 38 6.69 16.52 -6.22
N ALA A 39 6.94 16.52 -7.55
CA ALA A 39 6.68 17.65 -8.44
C ALA A 39 5.18 17.94 -8.68
N SER A 40 4.28 17.00 -8.37
CA SER A 40 2.83 17.26 -8.44
C SER A 40 2.35 18.28 -7.40
N GLY A 41 3.13 18.53 -6.34
CA GLY A 41 2.75 19.35 -5.18
C GLY A 41 1.61 18.76 -4.32
N LEU A 42 0.96 17.69 -4.77
CA LEU A 42 -0.18 17.08 -4.10
C LEU A 42 0.30 16.06 -3.07
N ARG A 43 0.17 16.39 -1.78
CA ARG A 43 0.50 15.47 -0.69
C ARG A 43 -0.15 14.09 -0.82
N SER A 44 -1.33 13.98 -1.43
CA SER A 44 -2.02 12.71 -1.66
C SER A 44 -1.25 11.74 -2.55
N THR A 45 -0.28 12.20 -3.35
CA THR A 45 0.56 11.36 -4.22
C THR A 45 1.87 10.92 -3.56
N PHE A 46 2.19 11.42 -2.36
CA PHE A 46 3.43 11.07 -1.67
C PHE A 46 3.39 9.63 -1.16
N PRO A 47 4.52 8.91 -1.14
CA PRO A 47 4.58 7.54 -0.63
C PRO A 47 4.39 7.49 0.88
N THR A 48 3.79 6.40 1.34
CA THR A 48 3.62 6.07 2.75
C THR A 48 3.54 4.55 2.93
N TRP A 49 3.92 4.08 4.11
CA TRP A 49 3.93 2.66 4.46
C TRP A 49 2.50 2.16 4.71
N ASP A 50 2.16 1.01 4.16
CA ASP A 50 0.94 0.28 4.48
C ASP A 50 1.24 -1.17 4.85
N SER A 51 0.41 -1.71 5.74
CA SER A 51 0.52 -3.11 6.18
C SER A 51 -0.64 -3.87 5.57
N LEU A 52 -0.31 -4.92 4.82
CA LEU A 52 -1.28 -5.83 4.22
C LEU A 52 -1.77 -6.88 5.22
N ASN A 53 -1.02 -7.10 6.29
CA ASN A 53 -1.30 -8.10 7.32
C ASN A 53 -1.03 -7.53 8.72
N ALA A 54 -2.09 -7.10 9.39
CA ALA A 54 -1.98 -6.51 10.73
C ALA A 54 -1.74 -7.61 11.80
N GLY A 55 -0.86 -7.32 12.76
CA GLY A 55 -0.68 -8.15 13.97
C GLY A 55 0.47 -9.15 13.94
N LYS A 56 1.23 -9.23 12.84
CA LYS A 56 2.47 -10.02 12.76
C LYS A 56 3.71 -9.13 12.70
N LYS A 57 4.89 -9.72 12.94
CA LYS A 57 6.17 -9.06 12.69
C LYS A 57 6.23 -8.68 11.20
N PRO A 58 6.45 -7.40 10.85
CA PRO A 58 6.42 -6.97 9.46
C PRO A 58 7.49 -7.68 8.62
N THR A 59 7.06 -8.27 7.51
CA THR A 59 7.92 -8.87 6.49
C THR A 59 7.91 -8.03 5.22
N VAL A 60 8.80 -8.33 4.28
CA VAL A 60 8.82 -7.68 2.97
C VAL A 60 7.51 -7.91 2.22
N ASP A 61 6.87 -9.08 2.35
CA ASP A 61 5.60 -9.38 1.69
C ASP A 61 4.38 -8.71 2.36
N ASP A 62 4.45 -8.40 3.66
CA ASP A 62 3.34 -7.80 4.41
C ASP A 62 3.37 -6.26 4.45
N VAL A 63 4.47 -5.64 4.01
CA VAL A 63 4.67 -4.18 4.00
C VAL A 63 4.80 -3.68 2.57
N VAL A 64 4.11 -2.57 2.27
CA VAL A 64 4.12 -1.95 0.95
C VAL A 64 4.24 -0.43 1.02
N LEU A 65 4.71 0.19 -0.06
CA LEU A 65 4.53 1.62 -0.29
C LEU A 65 3.33 1.90 -1.19
N CYS A 66 2.43 2.75 -0.71
CA CYS A 66 1.33 3.30 -1.50
C CYS A 66 1.27 4.82 -1.36
N CYS A 67 0.45 5.49 -2.16
CA CYS A 67 0.26 6.93 -1.98
C CYS A 67 -0.63 7.23 -0.77
N ILE A 68 -0.44 8.40 -0.15
CA ILE A 68 -1.22 8.85 1.00
C ILE A 68 -2.73 8.80 0.71
N GLY A 69 -3.17 9.16 -0.49
CA GLY A 69 -4.58 9.11 -0.88
C GLY A 69 -5.16 7.70 -0.84
N CYS A 70 -4.45 6.73 -1.42
CA CYS A 70 -4.90 5.33 -1.39
C CYS A 70 -4.92 4.79 0.05
N LYS A 71 -3.88 5.07 0.85
CA LYS A 71 -3.84 4.66 2.26
C LYS A 71 -5.00 5.22 3.06
N ALA A 72 -5.28 6.52 2.91
CA ALA A 72 -6.36 7.20 3.64
C ALA A 72 -7.73 6.62 3.27
N SER A 73 -7.97 6.40 1.98
CA SER A 73 -9.22 5.81 1.49
C SER A 73 -9.42 4.33 1.90
N LYS A 74 -8.35 3.53 1.79
CA LYS A 74 -8.34 2.12 2.19
C LYS A 74 -8.61 1.98 3.67
N GLY A 75 -7.88 2.73 4.50
CA GLY A 75 -7.90 2.57 5.95
C GLY A 75 -7.65 1.11 6.32
N ARG A 76 -8.53 0.55 7.17
CA ARG A 76 -8.48 -0.86 7.61
C ARG A 76 -9.26 -1.82 6.72
N LYS A 77 -9.86 -1.35 5.62
CA LYS A 77 -10.69 -2.21 4.76
C LYS A 77 -9.83 -3.32 4.12
N PRO A 78 -10.37 -4.54 3.99
CA PRO A 78 -9.81 -5.58 3.12
C PRO A 78 -9.67 -5.04 1.69
N LEU A 79 -8.60 -5.43 0.98
CA LEU A 79 -8.33 -4.92 -0.37
C LEU A 79 -9.49 -5.16 -1.33
N ARG A 80 -10.14 -6.33 -1.27
CA ARG A 80 -11.31 -6.68 -2.08
C ARG A 80 -12.48 -5.70 -1.87
N LEU A 81 -12.78 -5.37 -0.61
CA LEU A 81 -13.87 -4.45 -0.27
C LEU A 81 -13.49 -2.99 -0.59
N TRP A 82 -12.23 -2.62 -0.38
CA TRP A 82 -11.75 -1.30 -0.73
C TRP A 82 -11.80 -1.04 -2.23
N LEU A 83 -11.45 -2.04 -3.06
CA LEU A 83 -11.48 -1.93 -4.52
C LEU A 83 -12.88 -1.60 -5.07
N GLN A 84 -13.95 -1.97 -4.36
CA GLN A 84 -15.34 -1.67 -4.72
C GLN A 84 -15.80 -0.26 -4.28
N SER A 85 -14.96 0.48 -3.55
CA SER A 85 -15.32 1.78 -2.98
C SER A 85 -15.49 2.88 -4.05
N GLY A 86 -16.22 3.95 -3.69
CA GLY A 86 -16.36 5.13 -4.55
C GLY A 86 -15.03 5.78 -4.90
N TYR A 87 -14.05 5.73 -3.99
CA TYR A 87 -12.70 6.24 -4.26
C TYR A 87 -12.00 5.49 -5.39
N CYS A 88 -12.04 4.15 -5.38
CA CYS A 88 -11.43 3.35 -6.43
C CYS A 88 -12.11 3.61 -7.78
N ARG A 89 -13.44 3.74 -7.80
CA ARG A 89 -14.20 4.12 -8.99
C ARG A 89 -13.83 5.51 -9.52
N GLN A 90 -13.80 6.53 -8.66
CA GLN A 90 -13.45 7.91 -9.03
C GLN A 90 -12.02 8.03 -9.58
N HIS A 91 -11.10 7.19 -9.11
CA HIS A 91 -9.70 7.22 -9.52
C HIS A 91 -9.31 6.13 -10.52
N ASN A 92 -10.27 5.41 -11.10
CA ASN A 92 -10.07 4.31 -12.04
C ASN A 92 -9.04 3.28 -11.54
N ILE A 93 -9.12 2.93 -10.25
CA ILE A 93 -8.26 1.93 -9.64
C ILE A 93 -8.89 0.56 -9.86
N GLU A 94 -8.19 -0.31 -10.58
CA GLU A 94 -8.63 -1.66 -10.90
C GLU A 94 -7.61 -2.71 -10.44
N LEU A 95 -8.08 -3.95 -10.30
CA LEU A 95 -7.25 -5.04 -9.80
C LEU A 95 -5.96 -5.23 -10.62
N ARG A 96 -6.03 -5.06 -11.95
CA ARG A 96 -4.86 -5.19 -12.85
C ARG A 96 -3.74 -4.18 -12.58
N MET A 97 -4.03 -3.10 -11.85
CA MET A 97 -3.05 -2.08 -11.48
C MET A 97 -2.26 -2.44 -10.22
N PHE A 98 -2.72 -3.44 -9.45
CA PHE A 98 -2.08 -3.81 -8.20
C PHE A 98 -0.72 -4.45 -8.49
N ALA A 99 0.28 -4.07 -7.71
CA ALA A 99 1.57 -4.75 -7.74
C ALA A 99 1.39 -6.23 -7.30
N PRO A 100 2.26 -7.16 -7.76
CA PRO A 100 2.15 -8.58 -7.41
C PRO A 100 2.04 -8.85 -5.91
N VAL A 101 2.77 -8.12 -5.07
CA VAL A 101 2.69 -8.23 -3.60
C VAL A 101 1.29 -7.92 -3.06
N ALA A 102 0.64 -6.88 -3.57
CA ALA A 102 -0.72 -6.51 -3.16
C ALA A 102 -1.75 -7.53 -3.65
N LEU A 103 -1.58 -8.05 -4.87
CA LEU A 103 -2.46 -9.09 -5.44
C LEU A 103 -2.50 -10.36 -4.60
N ARG A 104 -1.35 -10.80 -4.03
CA ARG A 104 -1.30 -11.95 -3.12
C ARG A 104 -2.18 -11.79 -1.87
N HIS A 105 -2.48 -10.54 -1.51
CA HIS A 105 -3.32 -10.16 -0.38
C HIS A 105 -4.75 -9.79 -0.79
N VAL A 106 -5.04 -9.78 -2.10
CA VAL A 106 -6.40 -9.85 -2.62
C VAL A 106 -6.81 -11.33 -2.60
N LYS A 107 -6.98 -11.90 -1.40
CA LYS A 107 -7.56 -13.24 -1.24
C LYS A 107 -9.00 -13.16 -0.76
N HIS A 108 -9.79 -14.13 -1.21
CA HIS A 108 -11.22 -14.28 -0.95
C HIS A 108 -11.52 -14.05 0.53
N ALA A 109 -12.57 -13.26 0.81
CA ALA A 109 -13.32 -13.47 2.05
C ALA A 109 -13.56 -14.97 2.10
N ALA A 110 -13.19 -15.63 3.20
CA ALA A 110 -13.42 -17.05 3.38
C ALA A 110 -14.78 -17.43 2.75
N ASP A 111 -14.74 -18.38 1.83
CA ASP A 111 -15.95 -19.09 1.43
C ASP A 111 -16.54 -19.66 2.74
N PRO A 112 -17.76 -19.32 3.15
CA PRO A 112 -18.33 -19.85 4.38
C PRO A 112 -18.85 -21.28 4.20
N THR A 113 -18.18 -22.12 3.41
CA THR A 113 -18.66 -23.48 3.08
C THR A 113 -17.54 -24.51 3.17
N GLY A 114 -17.66 -25.38 4.17
CA GLY A 114 -16.79 -26.53 4.45
C GLY A 114 -16.67 -26.77 5.94
#